data_AF-A0A914FDX4-F1
#
_entry.id   AF-A0A914FDX4-F1
#
_cell.length_a   1.000
_cell.length_b   1.000
_cell.length_c   1.000
_cell.angle_alpha   90.00
_cell.angle_beta   90.00
_cell.angle_gamma   90.00
#
_symmetry.space_group_name_H-M   'P 1'
#
loop_
_entity.id
_entity.type
_entity.pdbx_description
1 polymer ?
#
loop_
_entity_poly.entity_id
_entity_poly.type
_entity_poly.pdbx_seq_one_letter_code
_entity_poly.pdbx_strand_id
1 'polypeptide(L)'
;MNEICAFDSLKETFGKAHEVNLTHEHPDYRARLALENIQARARMVLAYMNAQLLPVTNGLEGSLLVLGSSNVDESLVGYLTKYDCSSADINPIGSINKIDLKQFLQDFA
;
A
#
# COMPACT_ATOMS: atom_id res chain seq x y z
N MET A 1 -3.39 12.58 8.39
CA MET A 1 -2.69 12.88 9.66
C MET A 1 -2.61 11.67 10.60
N ASN A 2 -3.68 10.88 10.76
CA ASN A 2 -3.68 9.76 11.72
C ASN A 2 -2.83 8.54 11.31
N GLU A 3 -2.72 8.22 10.02
CA GLU A 3 -1.92 7.07 9.55
C GLU A 3 -0.40 7.25 9.75
N ILE A 4 0.10 8.47 9.53
CA ILE A 4 1.51 8.82 9.71
C ILE A 4 1.91 8.61 11.18
N CYS A 5 1.07 9.07 12.11
CA CYS A 5 1.33 8.97 13.55
C CYS A 5 1.38 7.52 14.07
N ALA A 6 0.47 6.65 13.61
CA ALA A 6 0.43 5.24 14.04
C ALA A 6 1.65 4.47 13.55
N PHE A 7 2.05 4.70 12.30
CA PHE A 7 3.21 4.05 11.73
C PHE A 7 4.53 4.54 12.34
N ASP A 8 4.64 5.84 12.64
CA ASP A 8 5.80 6.40 13.32
C ASP A 8 5.93 5.90 14.76
N SER A 9 4.82 5.69 15.46
CA SER A 9 4.81 5.05 16.78
C SER A 9 5.33 3.60 16.75
N LEU A 10 4.95 2.84 15.72
CA LEU A 10 5.40 1.46 15.52
C LEU A 10 6.90 1.40 15.22
N LYS A 11 7.39 2.28 14.33
CA LYS A 11 8.82 2.44 14.07
C LYS A 11 9.61 2.73 15.34
N GLU A 12 9.14 3.70 16.13
CA GLU A 12 9.83 4.14 17.34
C GLU A 12 9.88 3.02 18.38
N THR A 13 8.76 2.30 18.57
CA THR A 13 8.67 1.19 19.54
C THR A 13 9.59 0.04 19.14
N PHE A 14 9.56 -0.39 17.88
CA PHE A 14 10.41 -1.48 17.41
C PHE A 14 11.89 -1.09 17.42
N GLY A 15 12.20 0.14 16.99
CA GLY A 15 13.56 0.66 17.00
C GLY A 15 14.17 0.74 18.39
N LYS A 16 13.38 1.15 19.39
CA LYS A 16 13.80 1.12 20.81
C LYS A 16 13.99 -0.31 21.33
N ALA A 17 13.11 -1.25 20.99
CA ALA A 17 13.16 -2.63 21.48
C ALA A 17 14.37 -3.43 20.96
N HIS A 18 14.82 -3.13 19.74
CA HIS A 18 15.92 -3.85 19.09
C HIS A 18 17.20 -3.03 18.94
N GLU A 19 17.25 -1.82 19.49
CA GLU A 19 18.38 -0.88 19.37
C GLU A 19 18.77 -0.59 17.91
N VAL A 20 17.78 -0.56 17.00
CA VAL A 20 17.95 -0.30 15.57
C VAL A 20 17.24 1.00 15.19
N ASN A 21 17.97 1.92 14.56
CA ASN A 21 17.36 3.14 14.02
C ASN A 21 16.68 2.86 12.66
N LEU A 22 15.37 2.60 12.66
CA LEU A 22 14.63 2.32 11.43
C LEU A 22 14.33 3.59 10.65
N THR A 23 15.17 3.91 9.67
CA THR A 23 15.00 5.06 8.76
C THR A 23 15.04 4.63 7.28
N HIS A 24 14.49 5.48 6.40
CA HIS A 24 14.61 5.29 4.95
C HIS A 24 16.04 5.47 4.42
N GLU A 25 16.91 6.09 5.21
CA GLU A 25 18.32 6.33 4.89
C GLU A 25 19.25 5.33 5.61
N HIS A 26 18.70 4.25 6.18
CA HIS A 26 19.50 3.27 6.91
C HIS A 26 20.55 2.60 5.99
N PRO A 27 21.82 2.44 6.44
CA PRO A 27 22.89 1.91 5.61
C PRO A 27 22.63 0.48 5.11
N ASP A 28 22.03 -0.36 5.95
CA ASP A 28 21.60 -1.71 5.56
C ASP A 28 20.33 -1.65 4.69
N TYR A 29 20.43 -2.22 3.48
CA TYR A 29 19.31 -2.41 2.56
C TYR A 29 18.13 -3.17 3.18
N ARG A 30 18.39 -4.19 4.01
CA ARG A 30 17.34 -5.03 4.62
C ARG A 30 16.45 -4.22 5.55
N ALA A 31 17.03 -3.32 6.32
CA ALA A 31 16.28 -2.46 7.24
C ALA A 31 15.38 -1.47 6.47
N ARG A 32 15.89 -0.88 5.38
CA ARG A 32 15.09 -0.01 4.49
C ARG A 32 13.94 -0.77 3.85
N LEU A 33 14.23 -1.92 3.25
CA LEU A 33 13.22 -2.76 2.62
C LEU A 33 12.16 -3.25 3.61
N ALA A 34 12.56 -3.60 4.84
CA ALA A 34 11.62 -3.98 5.89
C ALA A 34 10.66 -2.82 6.23
N LEU A 35 11.18 -1.60 6.33
CA LEU A 35 10.40 -0.40 6.58
C LEU A 35 9.39 -0.14 5.46
N GLU A 36 9.84 -0.19 4.21
CA GLU A 36 9.00 -0.01 3.02
C GLU A 36 7.92 -1.07 2.92
N ASN A 37 8.25 -2.33 3.19
CA ASN A 37 7.31 -3.44 3.19
C ASN A 37 6.21 -3.27 4.25
N ILE A 38 6.55 -2.82 5.46
CA ILE A 38 5.55 -2.58 6.51
C ILE A 38 4.65 -1.40 6.11
N GLN A 39 5.19 -0.32 5.55
CA GLN A 39 4.38 0.79 5.04
C GLN A 39 3.39 0.34 3.98
N ALA A 40 3.86 -0.47 3.02
CA ALA A 40 3.03 -0.97 1.94
C ALA A 40 1.88 -1.85 2.46
N ARG A 41 2.14 -2.71 3.45
CA ARG A 41 1.10 -3.55 4.09
C ARG A 41 0.15 -2.75 4.97
N ALA A 42 0.64 -1.75 5.69
CA ALA A 42 -0.20 -0.88 6.52
C ALA A 42 -1.26 -0.16 5.68
N ARG A 43 -0.88 0.35 4.50
CA ARG A 43 -1.82 0.98 3.57
C ARG A 43 -2.94 0.03 3.13
N MET A 44 -2.63 -1.24 2.89
CA MET A 44 -3.65 -2.24 2.55
C MET A 44 -4.66 -2.45 3.70
N VAL A 45 -4.17 -2.63 4.93
CA VAL A 45 -5.03 -2.80 6.12
C VAL A 45 -5.94 -1.59 6.30
N LEU A 46 -5.40 -0.38 6.11
CA LEU A 46 -6.14 0.87 6.20
C LEU A 46 -7.19 1.01 5.09
N ALA A 47 -6.87 0.59 3.85
CA ALA A 47 -7.83 0.58 2.75
C ALA A 47 -9.04 -0.31 3.06
N TYR A 48 -8.82 -1.53 3.56
CA TYR A 48 -9.90 -2.43 3.95
C TYR A 48 -10.69 -1.94 5.17
N MET A 49 -10.01 -1.34 6.16
CA MET A 49 -10.68 -0.71 7.29
C MET A 49 -11.62 0.41 6.81
N ASN A 50 -11.15 1.28 5.91
CA ASN A 50 -11.98 2.33 5.33
C ASN A 50 -13.12 1.76 4.48
N ALA A 51 -12.88 0.70 3.71
CA ALA A 51 -13.90 0.06 2.89
C ALA A 51 -15.08 -0.46 3.72
N GLN A 52 -14.81 -0.91 4.95
CA GLN A 52 -15.83 -1.39 5.89
C GLN A 52 -16.45 -0.26 6.72
N LEU A 53 -15.68 0.74 7.14
CA LEU A 53 -16.13 1.78 8.06
C LEU A 53 -16.73 3.01 7.37
N LEU A 54 -16.29 3.37 6.17
CA LEU A 54 -16.83 4.53 5.46
C LEU A 54 -18.34 4.42 5.24
N PRO A 55 -18.92 3.28 4.78
CA PRO A 55 -20.37 3.13 4.69
C PRO A 55 -21.07 3.39 6.03
N VAL A 56 -20.54 2.82 7.12
CA VAL A 56 -21.08 2.99 8.48
C VAL A 56 -21.10 4.48 8.87
N THR A 57 -19.99 5.20 8.67
CA THR A 57 -19.90 6.63 9.01
C THR A 57 -20.81 7.51 8.14
N ASN A 58 -21.18 7.07 6.94
CA ASN A 58 -22.07 7.77 6.03
C ASN A 58 -23.53 7.31 6.12
N GLY A 59 -23.86 6.39 7.05
CA GLY A 59 -25.21 5.83 7.17
C GLY A 59 -25.65 5.00 5.97
N LEU A 60 -24.71 4.45 5.20
CA LEU A 60 -24.95 3.60 4.05
C LEU A 60 -24.89 2.13 4.47
N GLU A 61 -25.71 1.28 3.83
CA GLU A 61 -25.65 -0.16 3.99
C GLU A 61 -24.54 -0.79 3.12
N GLY A 62 -23.96 -1.88 3.59
CA GLY A 62 -22.96 -2.67 2.86
C GLY A 62 -21.51 -2.27 3.11
N SER A 63 -20.61 -2.78 2.27
CA SER A 63 -19.16 -2.53 2.29
C SER A 63 -18.68 -2.09 0.92
N LEU A 64 -17.60 -1.30 0.87
CA LEU A 64 -16.95 -0.93 -0.38
C LEU A 64 -16.03 -2.07 -0.87
N LEU A 65 -15.82 -2.13 -2.18
CA LEU A 65 -14.79 -2.96 -2.78
C LEU A 65 -13.46 -2.20 -2.79
N VAL A 66 -12.38 -2.86 -2.39
CA VAL A 66 -11.04 -2.31 -2.48
C VAL A 66 -10.50 -2.53 -3.89
N LEU A 67 -10.07 -1.45 -4.54
CA LEU A 67 -9.48 -1.50 -5.88
C LEU A 67 -7.96 -1.49 -5.82
N GLY A 68 -7.34 -2.40 -6.56
CA GLY A 68 -5.90 -2.46 -6.76
C GLY A 68 -5.49 -1.65 -7.98
N SER A 69 -4.21 -1.27 -8.04
CA SER A 69 -3.65 -0.46 -9.13
C SER A 69 -2.29 -0.96 -9.61
N SER A 70 -1.99 -2.25 -9.42
CA SER A 70 -0.76 -2.83 -9.96
C SER A 70 -0.94 -3.11 -11.45
N ASN A 71 0.09 -2.86 -12.26
CA ASN A 71 0.04 -3.15 -13.70
C ASN A 71 0.56 -4.57 -14.01
N VAL A 72 0.38 -4.99 -15.26
CA VAL A 72 0.79 -6.34 -15.70
C VAL A 72 2.31 -6.52 -15.63
N ASP A 73 3.08 -5.48 -15.94
CA ASP A 73 4.55 -5.55 -15.95
C ASP A 73 5.09 -5.82 -14.55
N GLU A 74 4.59 -5.09 -13.55
CA GLU A 74 4.91 -5.27 -12.12
C GLU A 74 4.54 -6.67 -11.64
N SER A 75 3.35 -7.15 -12.03
CA SER A 75 2.85 -8.47 -11.64
C SER A 75 3.69 -9.60 -12.24
N LEU A 76 4.13 -9.46 -13.50
CA LEU A 76 4.95 -10.45 -14.19
C LEU A 76 6.34 -10.63 -13.56
N VAL A 77 6.97 -9.52 -13.16
CA VAL A 77 8.30 -9.59 -12.52
C VAL A 77 8.23 -9.76 -11.00
N GLY A 78 7.03 -9.72 -10.42
CA GLY A 78 6.83 -9.75 -8.97
C GLY A 78 7.38 -8.49 -8.26
N TYR A 79 7.37 -7.34 -8.93
CA TYR A 79 7.84 -6.07 -8.38
C TYR A 79 6.72 -5.41 -7.54
N LEU A 80 6.38 -6.08 -6.44
CA LEU A 80 5.36 -5.66 -5.49
C LEU A 80 5.66 -6.24 -4.09
N THR A 81 5.12 -5.61 -3.06
CA THR A 81 5.21 -6.18 -1.70
C THR A 81 4.07 -7.18 -1.53
N LYS A 82 4.39 -8.42 -1.17
CA LYS A 82 3.34 -9.41 -0.90
C LYS A 82 2.37 -8.89 0.18
N TYR A 83 1.07 -8.91 -0.13
CA TYR A 83 -0.03 -8.39 0.70
C TYR A 83 -0.01 -6.87 0.92
N ASP A 84 0.51 -6.09 -0.04
CA ASP A 84 0.28 -4.64 -0.10
C ASP A 84 -0.99 -4.30 -0.90
N CYS A 85 -1.13 -3.03 -1.31
CA CYS A 85 -2.25 -2.54 -2.12
C CYS A 85 -2.41 -3.22 -3.50
N SER A 86 -1.47 -4.07 -3.93
CA SER A 86 -1.65 -4.97 -5.08
C SER A 86 -2.64 -6.10 -4.79
N SER A 87 -2.82 -6.46 -3.52
CA SER A 87 -3.70 -7.55 -3.04
C SER A 87 -5.08 -7.00 -2.64
N ALA A 88 -5.78 -6.43 -3.63
CA ALA A 88 -7.12 -5.87 -3.49
C ALA A 88 -8.20 -6.85 -4.00
N ASP A 89 -9.48 -6.50 -3.83
CA ASP A 89 -10.60 -7.35 -4.28
C ASP A 89 -10.64 -7.45 -5.81
N ILE A 90 -10.45 -6.32 -6.49
CA ILE A 90 -10.45 -6.22 -7.96
C ILE A 90 -9.34 -5.28 -8.40
N ASN A 91 -8.62 -5.64 -9.47
CA ASN A 91 -7.64 -4.77 -10.11
C ASN A 91 -8.00 -4.53 -11.58
N PRO A 92 -8.60 -3.38 -11.93
CA PRO A 92 -9.06 -3.10 -13.29
C PRO A 92 -7.93 -2.86 -14.30
N ILE A 93 -6.72 -2.52 -13.83
CA ILE A 93 -5.56 -2.22 -14.69
C ILE A 93 -4.49 -3.33 -14.66
N GLY A 94 -4.78 -4.45 -13.98
CA GLY A 94 -3.83 -5.55 -13.77
C GLY A 94 -3.39 -6.26 -15.05
N SER A 95 -4.14 -6.13 -16.14
CA SER A 95 -3.83 -6.70 -17.45
C SER A 95 -3.25 -5.70 -18.45
N ILE A 96 -3.01 -4.45 -18.03
CA ILE A 96 -2.53 -3.37 -18.89
C ILE A 96 -1.04 -3.13 -18.59
N ASN A 97 -0.22 -3.00 -19.64
CA ASN A 97 1.20 -2.67 -19.48
C ASN A 97 1.40 -1.18 -19.20
N LYS A 98 2.59 -0.84 -18.70
CA LYS A 98 2.92 0.51 -18.25
C LYS A 98 2.98 1.54 -19.38
N ILE A 99 3.25 1.11 -20.61
CA ILE A 99 3.28 1.99 -21.78
C ILE A 99 1.84 2.37 -22.15
N ASP A 100 0.97 1.38 -22.27
CA ASP A 100 -0.44 1.56 -22.61
C ASP A 100 -1.17 2.35 -21.53
N LEU A 101 -0.87 2.10 -20.25
CA LEU A 101 -1.45 2.87 -19.14
C LEU A 101 -1.04 4.35 -19.19
N LYS A 102 0.20 4.66 -19.59
CA LYS A 102 0.64 6.05 -19.77
C LYS A 102 -0.05 6.73 -20.94
N GLN A 103 -0.21 6.03 -22.06
CA GLN A 103 -0.96 6.55 -23.21
C GLN A 103 -2.43 6.80 -22.83
N PHE A 104 -3.05 5.83 -22.15
CA PHE A 104 -4.40 5.98 -21.61
C PHE A 104 -4.52 7.23 -20.73
N LEU A 105 -3.58 7.49 -19.82
CA LEU A 105 -3.62 8.71 -19.01
C LEU A 105 -3.49 10.00 -19.84
N GLN A 106 -2.74 10.00 -20.93
CA GLN A 106 -2.61 11.18 -21.81
C GLN A 106 -3.87 11.44 -22.63
N ASP A 107 -4.60 10.39 -23.02
CA ASP A 107 -5.82 10.51 -23.81
C ASP A 107 -7.02 11.01 -22.97
N PHE A 108 -6.96 10.85 -21.64
CA PHE A 108 -8.05 11.16 -20.70
C PHE A 108 -7.74 12.27 -19.68
N ALA A 109 -6.54 12.88 -19.73
CA ALA A 109 -6.14 14.01 -18.87
C ALA A 109 -6.25 15.36 -19.61
#